data_AF-A0A645H0C1-F1
#
_entry.id   AF-A0A645H0C1-F1
#
_cell.length_a   1.000
_cell.length_b   1.000
_cell.length_c   1.000
_cell.angle_alpha   90.00
_cell.angle_beta   90.00
_cell.angle_gamma   90.00
#
_symmetry.space_group_name_H-M   'P 1'
#
loop_
_entity.id
_entity.type
_entity.pdbx_description
1 polymer ?
#
loop_
_entity_poly.entity_id
_entity_poly.type
_entity_poly.pdbx_seq_one_letter_code
_entity_poly.pdbx_strand_id
1 'polypeptide(L)'
;MSSVIIGPEGELYKCWQEVGMKQKTVGNVFNGLELNDTFHDYMSLNLPEVCFGCIYLPICQGGCPNARLRNNNQPNCYTTQIGLKEDFVRIFDIWHNKNLSKTMVNI
;
A
#
# COMPACT_ATOMS: atom_id res chain seq x y z
N MET A 1 9.37 3.11 2.75
CA MET A 1 8.60 2.05 3.43
C MET A 1 9.52 1.31 4.40
N SER A 2 9.41 1.58 5.71
CA SER A 2 10.37 1.16 6.75
C SER A 2 10.04 -0.19 7.43
N SER A 3 9.00 -0.89 7.00
CA SER A 3 8.66 -2.23 7.52
C SER A 3 9.45 -3.34 6.84
N VAL A 4 9.67 -4.43 7.59
CA VAL A 4 10.20 -5.71 7.10
C VAL A 4 9.38 -6.85 7.68
N ILE A 5 9.33 -7.96 6.97
CA ILE A 5 8.72 -9.22 7.40
C ILE A 5 9.84 -10.18 7.79
N ILE A 6 9.69 -10.86 8.92
CA ILE A 6 10.67 -11.83 9.42
C ILE A 6 10.19 -13.24 9.05
N GLY A 7 11.02 -13.99 8.33
CA GLY A 7 10.81 -15.39 7.99
C GLY A 7 11.09 -16.34 9.16
N PRO A 8 10.76 -17.64 9.03
CA PRO A 8 10.91 -18.60 10.12
C PRO A 8 12.37 -18.82 10.53
N GLU A 9 13.31 -18.67 9.60
CA GLU A 9 14.75 -18.79 9.83
C GLU A 9 15.44 -17.43 10.08
N GLY A 10 14.64 -16.37 10.29
CA GLY A 10 15.10 -15.03 10.58
C GLY A 10 15.43 -14.18 9.35
N GLU A 11 15.13 -14.63 8.13
CA GLU A 11 15.35 -13.81 6.94
C GLU A 11 14.41 -12.60 6.93
N LEU A 12 14.89 -11.47 6.40
CA LEU A 12 14.13 -10.24 6.31
C LEU A 12 13.61 -10.06 4.88
N TYR A 13 12.34 -9.71 4.72
CA TYR A 13 11.69 -9.46 3.43
C TYR A 13 10.99 -8.10 3.41
N LYS A 14 10.83 -7.49 2.24
CA LYS A 14 10.08 -6.23 2.08
C LYS A 14 8.58 -6.43 1.91
N CYS A 15 8.15 -7.60 1.47
CA CYS A 15 6.75 -7.92 1.27
C CYS A 15 6.39 -9.31 1.81
N TRP A 16 5.21 -9.44 2.41
CA TRP A 16 4.72 -10.74 2.91
C TRP A 16 4.52 -11.77 1.79
N GLN A 17 4.29 -11.31 0.56
CA GLN A 17 4.12 -12.19 -0.61
C GLN A 17 5.43 -12.83 -1.08
N GLU A 18 6.58 -12.38 -0.55
CA GLU A 18 7.91 -12.86 -0.93
C GLU A 18 8.52 -13.81 0.11
N VAL A 19 7.84 -14.04 1.23
CA VAL A 19 8.33 -14.94 2.29
C VAL A 19 8.52 -16.35 1.72
N GLY A 20 9.70 -16.93 1.98
CA GLY A 20 10.11 -18.23 1.44
C GLY A 20 10.86 -18.15 0.10
N MET A 21 10.90 -16.99 -0.55
CA MET A 21 11.71 -16.74 -1.75
C MET A 21 13.08 -16.22 -1.33
N LYS A 22 14.05 -17.10 -1.07
CA LYS A 22 15.39 -16.73 -0.55
C LYS A 22 16.11 -15.63 -1.37
N GLN A 23 15.82 -15.50 -2.66
CA GLN A 23 16.35 -14.46 -3.53
C GLN A 23 15.74 -13.06 -3.31
N LYS A 24 14.67 -12.96 -2.51
CA LYS A 24 13.97 -11.72 -2.14
C LYS A 24 14.30 -11.25 -0.74
N THR A 25 15.28 -11.87 -0.08
CA THR A 25 15.71 -11.44 1.23
C THR A 25 16.45 -10.10 1.13
N VAL A 26 16.30 -9.28 2.16
CA VAL A 26 16.98 -7.99 2.35
C VAL A 26 17.79 -8.00 3.64
N GLY A 27 18.34 -9.16 3.99
CA GLY A 27 19.11 -9.41 5.20
C GLY A 27 18.52 -10.50 6.10
N ASN A 28 19.01 -10.54 7.33
CA ASN A 28 18.60 -11.52 8.34
C ASN A 28 18.68 -10.87 9.74
N VAL A 29 17.77 -11.21 10.66
CA VAL A 29 17.75 -10.68 12.03
C VAL A 29 19.06 -10.83 12.79
N PHE A 30 19.89 -11.83 12.45
CA PHE A 30 21.19 -12.04 13.08
C PHE A 30 22.29 -11.10 12.55
N ASN A 31 22.17 -10.63 11.30
CA ASN A 31 23.19 -9.84 10.62
C ASN A 31 22.74 -8.41 10.28
N GLY A 32 21.44 -8.11 10.41
CA GLY A 32 20.83 -6.84 10.05
C GLY A 32 20.31 -6.79 8.61
N LEU A 33 19.98 -5.58 8.17
CA LEU A 33 19.52 -5.30 6.81
C LEU A 33 20.70 -5.27 5.83
N GLU A 34 20.48 -5.84 4.66
CA GLU A 34 21.39 -5.77 3.53
C GLU A 34 20.83 -4.79 2.48
N LEU A 35 21.60 -3.78 2.12
CA LEU A 35 21.25 -2.80 1.08
C LEU A 35 21.47 -3.37 -0.33
N ASN A 36 20.89 -4.54 -0.59
CA ASN A 36 20.99 -5.24 -1.86
C ASN A 36 19.99 -4.71 -2.90
N ASP A 37 20.00 -5.28 -4.11
CA ASP A 37 19.13 -4.85 -5.21
C ASP A 37 17.64 -4.90 -4.84
N THR A 38 17.20 -5.95 -4.12
CA THR A 38 15.81 -6.05 -3.67
C THR A 38 15.47 -4.91 -2.71
N PHE A 39 16.35 -4.58 -1.76
CA PHE A 39 16.14 -3.44 -0.88
C PHE A 39 16.06 -2.14 -1.68
N HIS A 40 16.98 -1.94 -2.62
CA HIS A 40 17.05 -0.76 -3.46
C HIS A 40 15.79 -0.59 -4.30
N ASP A 41 15.33 -1.64 -4.99
CA ASP A 41 14.11 -1.65 -5.82
C ASP A 41 12.89 -1.09 -5.07
N TYR A 42 12.70 -1.51 -3.81
CA TYR A 42 11.60 -1.01 -2.97
C TYR A 42 11.80 0.45 -2.53
N MET A 43 13.04 0.91 -2.34
CA MET A 43 13.33 2.28 -1.90
C MET A 43 13.35 3.28 -3.06
N SER A 44 13.68 2.85 -4.27
CA SER A 44 13.75 3.70 -5.46
C SER A 44 12.43 3.78 -6.25
N LEU A 45 11.35 3.17 -5.75
CA LEU A 45 10.08 3.11 -6.45
C LEU A 45 9.36 4.47 -6.46
N ASN A 46 9.52 5.22 -7.55
CA ASN A 46 8.89 6.52 -7.75
C ASN A 46 7.42 6.41 -8.14
N LEU A 47 6.60 7.36 -7.71
CA LEU A 47 5.18 7.43 -8.08
C LEU A 47 5.02 7.52 -9.62
N PRO A 48 4.10 6.77 -10.26
CA PRO A 48 3.92 6.81 -11.70
C PRO A 48 3.30 8.13 -12.14
N GLU A 49 3.61 8.61 -13.34
CA GLU A 49 3.14 9.93 -13.81
C GLU A 49 1.62 10.07 -13.79
N VAL A 50 0.90 9.00 -14.15
CA VAL A 50 -0.57 8.95 -14.15
C VAL A 50 -1.20 9.24 -12.78
N CYS A 51 -0.43 9.08 -11.70
CA CYS A 51 -0.93 9.31 -10.34
C CYS A 51 -0.94 10.79 -9.94
N PHE A 52 -0.11 11.67 -10.52
CA PHE A 52 -0.03 13.07 -10.10
C PHE A 52 -1.33 13.86 -10.37
N GLY A 53 -2.12 13.45 -11.37
CA GLY A 53 -3.45 14.00 -11.65
C GLY A 53 -4.61 13.23 -11.03
N CYS A 54 -4.34 12.16 -10.27
CA CYS A 54 -5.39 11.25 -9.78
C CYS A 54 -6.01 11.76 -8.47
N ILE A 55 -7.33 11.98 -8.47
CA ILE A 55 -8.08 12.44 -7.28
C ILE A 55 -8.00 11.46 -6.10
N TYR A 56 -7.71 10.18 -6.37
CA TYR A 56 -7.61 9.14 -5.34
C TYR A 56 -6.20 8.99 -4.76
N LEU A 57 -5.20 9.73 -5.26
CA LEU A 57 -3.81 9.63 -4.79
C LEU A 57 -3.67 9.79 -3.26
N PRO A 58 -4.36 10.72 -2.57
CA PRO A 58 -4.24 10.86 -1.12
C PRO A 58 -4.62 9.60 -0.33
N ILE A 59 -5.46 8.74 -0.92
CA ILE A 59 -5.94 7.51 -0.28
C ILE A 59 -5.17 6.29 -0.79
N CYS A 60 -4.96 6.20 -2.10
CA CYS A 60 -4.34 5.05 -2.76
C CYS A 60 -2.80 5.04 -2.62
N GLN A 61 -2.17 6.21 -2.54
CA GLN A 61 -0.70 6.37 -2.46
C GLN A 61 0.08 5.71 -3.61
N GLY A 62 -0.57 5.51 -4.76
CA GLY A 62 0.03 4.83 -5.91
C GLY A 62 0.00 3.30 -5.82
N GLY A 63 -0.81 2.73 -4.92
CA GLY A 63 -1.09 1.29 -4.85
C GLY A 63 0.04 0.46 -4.24
N CYS A 64 -0.08 -0.86 -4.36
CA CYS A 64 0.87 -1.82 -3.79
C CYS A 64 2.26 -1.74 -4.45
N PRO A 65 3.35 -1.45 -3.71
CA PRO A 65 4.70 -1.39 -4.26
C PRO A 65 5.16 -2.72 -4.89
N ASN A 66 4.85 -3.86 -4.26
CA ASN A 66 5.20 -5.18 -4.79
C ASN A 66 4.52 -5.45 -6.15
N ALA A 67 3.25 -5.07 -6.29
CA ALA A 67 2.53 -5.24 -7.56
C ALA A 67 3.16 -4.38 -8.68
N ARG A 68 3.62 -3.18 -8.34
CA ARG A 68 4.26 -2.26 -9.29
C ARG A 68 5.65 -2.69 -9.71
N LEU A 69 6.47 -3.17 -8.77
CA LEU A 69 7.77 -3.76 -9.10
C LEU A 69 7.65 -4.93 -10.09
N ARG A 70 6.60 -5.75 -9.95
CA ARG A 70 6.30 -6.86 -10.87
C ARG A 70 5.65 -6.43 -12.20
N ASN A 71 5.34 -5.15 -12.35
CA ASN A 71 4.60 -4.61 -13.49
C ASN A 71 5.27 -3.35 -14.07
N ASN A 72 6.60 -3.31 -14.11
CA ASN A 72 7.37 -2.19 -14.69
C ASN A 72 6.94 -0.82 -14.15
N ASN A 73 6.72 -0.76 -12.83
CA ASN A 73 6.25 0.41 -12.10
C ASN A 73 4.83 0.91 -12.46
N GLN A 74 4.04 0.15 -13.23
CA GLN A 74 2.69 0.55 -13.63
C GLN A 74 1.65 0.26 -12.53
N PRO A 75 0.80 1.23 -12.16
CA PRO A 75 -0.20 1.05 -11.12
C PRO A 75 -1.38 0.20 -11.62
N ASN A 76 -1.94 -0.63 -10.74
CA ASN A 76 -3.22 -1.29 -10.99
C ASN A 76 -4.36 -0.45 -10.41
N CYS A 77 -4.97 0.40 -11.24
CA CYS A 77 -5.98 1.35 -10.77
C CYS A 77 -7.40 0.79 -10.76
N TYR A 78 -7.72 -0.21 -11.59
CA TYR A 78 -9.11 -0.61 -11.83
C TYR A 78 -9.83 -1.07 -10.55
N THR A 79 -9.24 -2.03 -9.83
CA THR A 79 -9.83 -2.56 -8.60
C THR A 79 -9.83 -1.53 -7.48
N THR A 80 -8.75 -0.75 -7.36
CA THR A 80 -8.62 0.27 -6.32
C THR A 80 -9.59 1.43 -6.52
N GLN A 81 -9.80 1.91 -7.74
CA GLN A 81 -10.72 3.02 -8.01
C GLN A 81 -12.18 2.66 -7.74
N ILE A 82 -12.60 1.45 -8.09
CA ILE A 82 -13.96 0.97 -7.82
C ILE A 82 -14.21 0.90 -6.31
N GLY A 83 -13.32 0.22 -5.58
CA GLY A 83 -13.46 0.09 -4.12
C GLY A 83 -13.45 1.44 -3.41
N LEU A 84 -12.56 2.36 -3.80
CA LEU A 84 -12.49 3.69 -3.19
C LEU A 84 -13.73 4.53 -3.45
N LYS A 85 -14.37 4.41 -4.62
CA LYS A 85 -15.61 5.12 -4.91
C LYS A 85 -16.75 4.61 -4.02
N GLU A 86 -16.89 3.30 -3.90
CA GLU A 86 -17.91 2.68 -3.05
C GLU A 86 -17.70 3.01 -1.57
N ASP A 87 -16.46 2.93 -1.10
CA ASP A 87 -16.09 3.28 0.27
C ASP A 87 -16.36 4.75 0.56
N PHE A 88 -16.07 5.66 -0.39
CA PHE A 88 -16.32 7.09 -0.21
C PHE A 88 -17.81 7.38 -0.07
N VAL A 89 -18.66 6.80 -0.94
CA VAL A 89 -20.13 6.92 -0.84
C VAL A 89 -20.60 6.39 0.51
N ARG A 90 -20.16 5.20 0.91
CA ARG A 90 -20.56 4.60 2.20
C ARG A 90 -20.15 5.47 3.39
N ILE A 91 -18.92 5.98 3.40
CA ILE A 91 -18.42 6.86 4.46
C ILE A 91 -19.21 8.17 4.50
N PHE A 92 -19.48 8.75 3.34
CA PHE A 92 -20.29 9.96 3.22
C PHE A 92 -21.71 9.72 3.76
N ASP A 93 -22.36 8.63 3.39
CA ASP A 93 -23.70 8.28 3.86
C ASP A 93 -23.73 8.05 5.37
N ILE A 94 -22.74 7.33 5.92
CA ILE A 94 -22.61 7.12 7.36
C ILE A 94 -22.43 8.45 8.09
N TRP A 95 -21.56 9.31 7.58
CA TRP A 95 -21.33 10.64 8.15
C TRP A 95 -22.60 11.51 8.06
N HIS A 96 -23.25 11.54 6.91
CA HIS A 96 -24.45 12.34 6.64
C HIS A 96 -25.62 11.89 7.53
N ASN A 97 -25.90 10.59 7.59
CA ASN A 97 -27.00 10.04 8.40
C ASN A 97 -26.75 10.22 9.91
N LYS A 98 -25.51 10.08 10.38
CA LYS A 98 -25.16 10.38 11.79
C LYS A 98 -25.30 11.86 12.14
N ASN A 99 -25.15 12.76 11.18
CA ASN A 99 -25.30 14.18 11.41
C ASN A 99 -26.75 14.65 11.27
N LEU A 100 -27.54 14.05 10.36
CA LEU A 100 -29.00 14.25 10.30
C LEU A 100 -29.71 13.79 11.58
N SER A 101 -29.34 12.63 12.12
CA SER A 101 -29.94 12.12 13.36
C SER A 101 -29.62 12.97 14.60
N LYS A 102 -28.49 13.70 14.59
CA LYS A 102 -28.15 14.68 15.64
C LYS A 102 -28.94 15.98 15.52
N THR A 103 -29.38 16.38 14.33
CA THR A 103 -30.16 17.61 14.14
C THR A 103 -31.62 17.45 14.58
N MET A 104 -32.19 16.23 14.54
CA MET A 104 -33.58 15.96 14.98
C MET A 104 -33.76 15.78 16.50
N VAL A 105 -32.69 15.70 17.29
CA VAL A 105 -32.75 15.51 18.77
C VAL A 105 -32.64 16.84 19.54
N ASN A 106 -32.47 17.97 18.84
CA ASN A 106 -32.34 19.31 19.44
C ASN A 106 -33.55 20.23 19.16
N ILE A 107 -34.77 19.69 19.08
CA ILE A 107 -36.03 20.45 19.19
C ILE A 107 -36.84 19.90 20.36
#